data_AF-A0A172TMF4-F1
#
_entry.id   AF-A0A172TMF4-F1
#
_cell.length_a   1.000
_cell.length_b   1.000
_cell.length_c   1.000
_cell.angle_alpha   90.00
_cell.angle_beta   90.00
_cell.angle_gamma   90.00
#
_symmetry.space_group_name_H-M   'P 1'
#
loop_
_entity.id
_entity.type
_entity.pdbx_description
1 polymer ?
#
loop_
_entity_poly.entity_id
_entity_poly.type
_entity_poly.pdbx_seq_one_letter_code
_entity_poly.pdbx_strand_id
1 'polypeptide(L)'
;MDLWIYLLLTAAYAVILTAGIRRLTKLGWNHGSNFLLLVAFGLFYDNGLIAIGKWVGEGESLKNLSYLRYWTHAFFTPTLILVGLNILRRSHFKWASMTPAKATAWILTIGLVLYQIKVNTLEEVASLVPLREYGVLRYVAEAEGGGPVMVIIIATLLFVAGLLMAFKRRWIWMALGVAVLFVGRSLPMPIDSSALTNIYELILIVSLWFTIRHLDREN
;
A
#
# COMPACT_ATOMS: atom_id res chain seq x y z
N MET A 1 -18.33 -9.84 -10.85
CA MET A 1 -18.51 -9.21 -9.52
C MET A 1 -17.33 -8.30 -9.22
N ASP A 2 -16.11 -8.84 -9.34
CA ASP A 2 -14.85 -8.12 -9.11
C ASP A 2 -14.71 -6.80 -9.86
N LEU A 3 -15.21 -6.70 -11.10
CA LEU A 3 -15.22 -5.44 -11.84
C LEU A 3 -15.77 -4.26 -11.01
N TRP A 4 -16.92 -4.45 -10.37
CA TRP A 4 -17.55 -3.40 -9.56
C TRP A 4 -16.76 -3.12 -8.29
N ILE A 5 -16.16 -4.15 -7.70
CA ILE A 5 -15.30 -4.02 -6.52
C ILE A 5 -14.06 -3.17 -6.87
N TYR A 6 -13.39 -3.49 -7.97
CA TYR A 6 -12.23 -2.73 -8.45
C TYR A 6 -12.59 -1.27 -8.78
N LEU A 7 -13.73 -1.01 -9.43
CA LEU A 7 -14.22 0.35 -9.66
C LEU A 7 -14.45 1.12 -8.35
N LEU A 8 -15.06 0.48 -7.35
CA LEU A 8 -15.27 1.07 -6.03
C LEU A 8 -13.94 1.33 -5.31
N LEU A 9 -12.99 0.41 -5.39
CA LEU A 9 -11.64 0.59 -4.84
C LEU A 9 -10.93 1.78 -5.50
N THR A 10 -10.96 1.87 -6.83
CA THR A 10 -10.43 3.01 -7.58
C THR A 10 -11.07 4.32 -7.14
N ALA A 11 -12.40 4.37 -7.04
CA ALA A 11 -13.11 5.56 -6.57
C ALA A 11 -12.72 5.94 -5.13
N ALA A 12 -12.59 4.96 -4.23
CA ALA A 12 -12.16 5.18 -2.85
C ALA A 12 -10.74 5.77 -2.79
N TYR A 13 -9.79 5.22 -3.55
CA TYR A 13 -8.44 5.78 -3.62
C TYR A 13 -8.42 7.17 -4.26
N ALA A 14 -9.27 7.46 -5.25
CA ALA A 14 -9.40 8.80 -5.82
C ALA A 14 -9.85 9.83 -4.77
N VAL A 15 -10.79 9.45 -3.88
CA VAL A 15 -11.22 10.29 -2.75
C VAL A 15 -10.06 10.51 -1.77
N ILE A 16 -9.32 9.45 -1.42
CA ILE A 16 -8.15 9.54 -0.52
C ILE A 16 -7.08 10.45 -1.11
N LEU A 17 -6.75 10.29 -2.40
CA LEU A 17 -5.78 11.13 -3.12
C LEU A 17 -6.22 12.59 -3.17
N THR A 18 -7.49 12.85 -3.50
CA THR A 18 -8.03 14.21 -3.55
C THR A 18 -7.96 14.87 -2.16
N ALA A 19 -8.36 14.16 -1.11
CA ALA A 19 -8.24 14.64 0.26
C ALA A 19 -6.76 14.83 0.67
N GLY A 20 -5.89 13.95 0.20
CA GLY A 20 -4.44 13.96 0.27
C GLY A 20 -3.80 15.23 -0.27
N ILE A 21 -4.10 15.54 -1.52
CA ILE A 21 -3.58 16.71 -2.23
C ILE A 21 -4.11 18.01 -1.60
N ARG A 22 -5.39 18.05 -1.20
CA ARG A 22 -5.95 19.19 -0.45
C ARG A 22 -5.27 19.40 0.90
N ARG A 23 -4.76 18.33 1.53
CA ARG A 23 -3.98 18.41 2.77
C ARG A 23 -2.55 18.86 2.47
N LEU A 24 -1.93 18.30 1.43
CA LEU A 24 -0.58 18.65 0.96
C LEU A 24 -0.44 20.14 0.66
N THR A 25 -1.43 20.72 -0.01
CA THR A 25 -1.48 22.16 -0.32
C THR A 25 -1.62 23.05 0.91
N LYS A 26 -2.17 22.53 2.02
CA LYS A 26 -2.33 23.28 3.28
C LYS A 26 -1.14 23.14 4.23
N LEU A 27 -0.60 21.93 4.37
CA LEU A 27 0.46 21.61 5.33
C LEU A 27 1.87 21.67 4.70
N GLY A 28 1.98 21.59 3.38
CA GLY A 28 3.24 21.60 2.66
C GLY A 28 3.79 20.19 2.35
N TRP A 29 4.82 20.16 1.51
CA TRP A 29 5.35 18.94 0.90
C TRP A 29 6.27 18.13 1.82
N ASN A 30 6.91 18.78 2.80
CA ASN A 30 7.96 18.18 3.63
C ASN A 30 7.44 17.31 4.80
N HIS A 31 6.17 16.91 4.77
CA HIS A 31 5.61 16.01 5.78
C HIS A 31 5.80 14.56 5.38
N GLY A 32 6.48 13.76 6.22
CA GLY A 32 6.69 12.32 5.97
C GLY A 32 5.42 11.48 5.90
N SER A 33 4.25 12.05 6.22
CA SER A 33 2.95 11.41 5.99
C SER A 33 2.52 11.45 4.52
N ASN A 34 3.13 12.32 3.70
CA ASN A 34 2.81 12.48 2.29
C ASN A 34 3.26 11.28 1.45
N PHE A 35 4.20 10.45 1.95
CA PHE A 35 4.55 9.17 1.33
C PHE A 35 3.33 8.24 1.19
N LEU A 36 2.32 8.36 2.06
CA LEU A 36 1.07 7.59 1.92
C LEU A 36 0.35 7.89 0.60
N LEU A 37 0.51 9.09 0.03
CA LEU A 37 -0.09 9.46 -1.26
C LEU A 37 0.55 8.71 -2.43
N LEU A 38 1.83 8.37 -2.34
CA LEU A 38 2.48 7.53 -3.36
C LEU A 38 1.85 6.14 -3.38
N VAL A 39 1.65 5.55 -2.20
CA VAL A 39 1.03 4.22 -2.07
C VAL A 39 -0.44 4.26 -2.52
N ALA A 40 -1.20 5.26 -2.10
CA ALA A 40 -2.58 5.44 -2.55
C ALA A 40 -2.66 5.65 -4.07
N PHE A 41 -1.67 6.29 -4.69
CA PHE A 41 -1.60 6.45 -6.14
C PHE A 41 -1.30 5.13 -6.84
N GLY A 42 -0.33 4.34 -6.34
CA GLY A 42 -0.07 3.00 -6.87
C GLY A 42 -1.31 2.11 -6.82
N LEU A 43 -2.04 2.14 -5.70
CA LEU A 43 -3.28 1.38 -5.53
C LEU A 43 -4.44 1.92 -6.36
N PHE A 44 -4.56 3.24 -6.52
CA PHE A 44 -5.52 3.84 -7.45
C PHE A 44 -5.30 3.34 -8.88
N TYR A 45 -4.04 3.39 -9.34
CA TYR A 45 -3.66 2.94 -10.67
C TYR A 45 -3.87 1.43 -10.85
N ASP A 46 -3.44 0.62 -9.88
CA ASP A 46 -3.60 -0.84 -9.91
C ASP A 46 -5.07 -1.25 -10.05
N ASN A 47 -5.92 -0.79 -9.13
CA ASN A 47 -7.34 -1.11 -9.14
C ASN A 47 -8.04 -0.53 -10.38
N GLY A 48 -7.63 0.67 -10.81
CA GLY A 48 -8.15 1.31 -12.01
C GLY A 48 -7.84 0.51 -13.27
N LEU A 49 -6.59 0.04 -13.42
CA LEU A 49 -6.19 -0.74 -14.58
C LEU A 49 -6.90 -2.09 -14.62
N ILE A 50 -7.02 -2.78 -13.48
CA ILE A 50 -7.75 -4.05 -13.41
C ILE A 50 -9.22 -3.85 -13.77
N ALA A 51 -9.85 -2.78 -13.26
CA ALA A 51 -11.22 -2.43 -13.60
C ALA A 51 -11.36 -2.26 -15.12
N ILE A 52 -10.52 -1.42 -15.74
CA ILE A 52 -10.66 -1.12 -17.18
C ILE A 52 -10.10 -2.21 -18.10
N GLY A 53 -9.37 -3.20 -17.57
CA GLY A 53 -8.56 -4.14 -18.36
C GLY A 53 -9.35 -4.90 -19.42
N LYS A 54 -10.60 -5.28 -19.12
CA LYS A 54 -11.48 -5.95 -20.09
C LYS A 54 -11.76 -5.10 -21.33
N TRP A 55 -11.87 -3.78 -21.18
CA TRP A 55 -12.14 -2.86 -22.29
C TRP A 55 -10.87 -2.44 -23.05
N VAL A 56 -9.73 -2.38 -22.37
CA VAL A 56 -8.43 -2.22 -23.04
C VAL A 56 -8.14 -3.43 -23.91
N GLY A 57 -8.55 -4.62 -23.45
CA GLY A 57 -8.37 -5.86 -24.16
C GLY A 57 -7.01 -6.50 -23.89
N GLU A 58 -6.92 -7.76 -24.27
CA GLU A 58 -5.68 -8.53 -24.16
C GLU A 58 -4.71 -8.11 -25.26
N GLY A 59 -3.44 -7.97 -24.92
CA GLY A 59 -2.40 -7.55 -25.85
C GLY A 59 -1.34 -6.67 -25.21
N GLU A 60 -0.45 -6.16 -26.06
CA GLU A 60 0.73 -5.41 -25.65
C GLU A 60 0.40 -4.11 -24.89
N SER A 61 -0.71 -3.45 -25.25
CA SER A 61 -1.14 -2.23 -24.56
C SER A 61 -1.44 -2.48 -23.07
N LEU A 62 -2.27 -3.48 -22.75
CA LEU A 62 -2.61 -3.81 -21.36
C LEU A 62 -1.41 -4.40 -20.61
N LYS A 63 -0.54 -5.15 -21.30
CA LYS A 63 0.71 -5.66 -20.74
C LYS A 63 1.65 -4.52 -20.32
N ASN A 64 1.88 -3.54 -21.20
CA ASN A 64 2.76 -2.40 -20.92
C ASN A 64 2.22 -1.52 -19.80
N LEU A 65 0.90 -1.28 -19.77
CA LEU A 65 0.27 -0.59 -18.65
C LEU A 65 0.41 -1.36 -17.33
N SER A 66 0.41 -2.70 -17.39
CA SER A 66 0.56 -3.54 -16.21
C SER A 66 1.96 -3.49 -15.60
N TYR A 67 3.01 -3.19 -16.37
CA TYR A 67 4.35 -2.99 -15.81
C TYR A 67 4.36 -1.92 -14.71
N LEU A 68 3.62 -0.83 -14.89
CA LEU A 68 3.55 0.23 -13.89
C LEU A 68 2.94 -0.26 -12.57
N ARG A 69 2.05 -1.27 -12.58
CA ARG A 69 1.48 -1.88 -11.36
C ARG A 69 2.59 -2.49 -10.50
N TYR A 70 3.45 -3.30 -11.11
CA TYR A 70 4.57 -3.95 -10.43
C TYR A 70 5.61 -2.95 -9.93
N TRP A 71 5.99 -1.99 -10.78
CA TRP A 71 6.97 -0.95 -10.40
C TRP A 71 6.45 -0.05 -9.28
N THR A 72 5.21 0.42 -9.36
CA THR A 72 4.64 1.25 -8.29
C THR A 72 4.56 0.49 -6.98
N HIS A 73 4.22 -0.81 -7.00
CA HIS A 73 4.24 -1.64 -5.79
C HIS A 73 5.65 -1.76 -5.20
N ALA A 74 6.66 -2.02 -6.04
CA ALA A 74 8.05 -2.18 -5.62
C ALA A 74 8.65 -0.90 -5.03
N PHE A 75 8.34 0.26 -5.60
CA PHE A 75 8.88 1.54 -5.13
C PHE A 75 8.05 2.18 -4.01
N PHE A 76 6.72 2.12 -4.09
CA PHE A 76 5.87 2.91 -3.20
C PHE A 76 5.54 2.17 -1.90
N THR A 77 5.24 0.89 -1.93
CA THR A 77 4.84 0.14 -0.72
C THR A 77 5.89 0.24 0.41
N PRO A 78 7.21 0.13 0.15
CA PRO A 78 8.25 0.33 1.19
C PRO A 78 8.19 1.69 1.89
N THR A 79 7.68 2.73 1.23
CA THR A 79 7.59 4.07 1.83
C THR A 79 6.65 4.14 3.03
N LEU A 80 5.79 3.13 3.24
CA LEU A 80 4.99 3.00 4.46
C LEU A 80 5.83 2.94 5.73
N ILE A 81 7.09 2.48 5.66
CA ILE A 81 8.03 2.54 6.79
C ILE A 81 8.27 3.98 7.23
N LEU A 82 8.46 4.90 6.26
CA LEU A 82 8.63 6.32 6.51
C LEU A 82 7.35 6.95 7.09
N VAL A 83 6.18 6.51 6.62
CA VAL A 83 4.88 6.91 7.17
C VAL A 83 4.77 6.49 8.63
N GLY A 84 5.10 5.23 8.97
CA GLY A 84 5.09 4.69 10.32
C GLY A 84 6.02 5.45 11.26
N LEU A 85 7.26 5.73 10.83
CA LEU A 85 8.20 6.54 11.61
C LEU A 85 7.65 7.96 11.84
N ASN A 86 7.08 8.58 10.80
CA ASN A 86 6.50 9.92 10.92
C ASN A 86 5.32 9.95 11.91
N ILE A 87 4.46 8.92 11.92
CA ILE A 87 3.39 8.76 12.91
C ILE A 87 3.99 8.71 14.33
N LEU A 88 4.98 7.85 14.58
CA LEU A 88 5.61 7.74 15.90
C LEU A 88 6.30 9.03 16.36
N ARG A 89 6.96 9.74 15.44
CA ARG A 89 7.56 11.06 15.71
C ARG A 89 6.54 12.08 16.19
N ARG A 90 5.40 12.16 15.49
CA ARG A 90 4.31 13.07 15.83
C ARG A 90 3.58 12.69 17.12
N SER A 91 3.66 11.43 17.53
CA SER A 91 3.15 10.93 18.80
C SER A 91 4.14 11.07 19.97
N HIS A 92 5.11 11.97 19.83
CA HIS A 92 6.10 12.34 20.84
C HIS A 92 6.97 11.17 21.35
N PHE A 93 7.19 10.13 20.55
CA PHE A 93 8.20 9.12 20.89
C PHE A 93 9.59 9.72 20.64
N LYS A 94 10.34 10.02 21.72
CA LYS A 94 11.63 10.70 21.64
C LYS A 94 12.62 10.00 20.70
N TRP A 95 12.68 8.67 20.78
CA TRP A 95 13.58 7.85 19.96
C TRP A 95 13.28 7.96 18.46
N ALA A 96 12.01 8.09 18.08
CA ALA A 96 11.60 8.16 16.68
C ALA A 96 12.09 9.47 16.00
N SER A 97 12.37 10.50 16.79
CA SER A 97 12.89 11.79 16.29
C SER A 97 14.42 11.80 16.18
N MET A 98 15.12 10.80 16.72
CA MET A 98 16.59 10.72 16.69
C MET A 98 17.09 10.40 15.28
N THR A 99 18.31 10.86 14.97
CA THR A 99 18.97 10.62 13.68
C THR A 99 19.11 9.12 13.34
N PRO A 100 19.48 8.23 14.28
CA PRO A 100 19.56 6.79 13.98
C PRO A 100 18.22 6.22 13.51
N ALA A 101 17.10 6.57 14.16
CA ALA A 101 15.78 6.07 13.76
C ALA A 101 15.41 6.50 12.32
N LYS A 102 15.72 7.74 11.95
CA LYS A 102 15.52 8.24 10.58
C LYS A 102 16.42 7.50 9.57
N ALA A 103 17.71 7.33 9.90
CA ALA A 103 18.66 6.63 9.05
C ALA A 103 18.24 5.17 8.83
N THR A 104 17.88 4.46 9.90
CA THR A 104 17.39 3.08 9.83
C THR A 104 16.14 2.98 8.96
N ALA A 105 15.15 3.87 9.11
CA ALA A 105 13.94 3.84 8.30
C ALA A 105 14.23 4.04 6.80
N TRP A 106 15.14 4.96 6.45
CA TRP A 106 15.57 5.15 5.07
C TRP A 106 16.35 3.97 4.51
N ILE A 107 17.31 3.43 5.27
CA ILE A 107 18.09 2.25 4.88
C ILE A 107 17.16 1.06 4.65
N LEU A 108 16.20 0.82 5.55
CA LEU A 108 15.21 -0.25 5.38
C LEU A 108 14.32 -0.02 4.15
N THR A 109 13.86 1.22 3.93
CA THR A 109 13.03 1.55 2.76
C THR A 109 13.79 1.29 1.46
N ILE A 110 15.00 1.83 1.33
CA ILE A 110 15.85 1.66 0.13
C ILE A 110 16.25 0.19 -0.04
N GLY A 111 16.65 -0.47 1.05
CA GLY A 111 17.03 -1.87 1.05
C GLY A 111 15.89 -2.78 0.59
N LEU A 112 14.66 -2.53 1.05
CA LEU A 112 13.48 -3.28 0.62
C LEU A 112 13.09 -2.99 -0.83
N VAL A 113 13.23 -1.75 -1.31
CA VAL A 113 13.03 -1.42 -2.73
C VAL A 113 14.02 -2.21 -3.59
N LEU A 114 15.32 -2.15 -3.27
CA LEU A 114 16.35 -2.88 -4.01
C LEU A 114 16.14 -4.39 -3.96
N TYR A 115 15.78 -4.93 -2.79
CA TYR A 115 15.44 -6.33 -2.60
C TYR A 115 14.24 -6.73 -3.47
N GLN A 116 13.12 -6.02 -3.38
CA GLN A 116 11.90 -6.33 -4.12
C GLN A 116 12.15 -6.28 -5.63
N ILE A 117 12.91 -5.29 -6.11
CA ILE A 117 13.25 -5.18 -7.53
C ILE A 117 14.06 -6.39 -7.98
N LYS A 118 15.14 -6.71 -7.27
CA LYS A 118 16.10 -7.74 -7.67
C LYS A 118 15.53 -9.15 -7.56
N VAL A 119 14.74 -9.42 -6.52
CA VAL A 119 14.26 -10.77 -6.20
C VAL A 119 12.93 -11.08 -6.87
N ASN A 120 12.06 -10.07 -7.08
CA ASN A 120 10.70 -10.29 -7.55
C ASN A 120 10.40 -9.50 -8.82
N THR A 121 10.43 -8.17 -8.77
CA THR A 121 9.83 -7.31 -9.82
C THR A 121 10.40 -7.53 -11.22
N LEU A 122 11.71 -7.75 -11.34
CA LEU A 122 12.32 -8.00 -12.65
C LEU A 122 11.82 -9.30 -13.30
N GLU A 123 11.64 -10.36 -12.50
CA GLU A 123 11.13 -11.65 -12.96
C GLU A 123 9.61 -11.59 -13.22
N GLU A 124 8.86 -10.95 -12.32
CA GLU A 124 7.42 -10.74 -12.45
C GLU A 124 7.07 -10.01 -13.74
N VAL A 125 7.79 -8.92 -14.03
CA VAL A 125 7.57 -8.11 -15.24
C VAL A 125 7.96 -8.87 -16.52
N ALA A 126 9.00 -9.70 -16.47
CA ALA A 126 9.43 -10.51 -17.61
C ALA A 126 8.44 -11.63 -17.95
N SER A 127 7.74 -12.16 -16.95
CA SER A 127 6.86 -13.34 -17.06
C SER A 127 5.36 -13.01 -17.05
N LEU A 128 4.96 -11.79 -17.45
CA LEU A 128 3.56 -11.40 -17.44
C LEU A 128 2.71 -12.14 -18.47
N VAL A 129 1.69 -12.84 -17.98
CA VAL A 129 0.68 -13.57 -18.75
C VAL A 129 -0.73 -13.02 -18.47
N PRO A 130 -1.64 -13.03 -19.46
CA PRO A 130 -3.00 -12.56 -19.27
C PRO A 130 -3.82 -13.57 -18.44
N LEU A 131 -4.58 -13.07 -17.46
CA LEU A 131 -5.48 -13.84 -16.63
C LEU A 131 -6.90 -13.27 -16.70
N ARG A 132 -7.87 -14.15 -16.98
CA ARG A 132 -9.29 -13.83 -17.06
C ARG A 132 -10.04 -14.57 -15.96
N GLU A 133 -10.32 -13.87 -14.87
CA GLU A 133 -11.03 -14.43 -13.71
C GLU A 133 -12.07 -13.45 -13.20
N TYR A 134 -13.19 -13.97 -12.67
CA TYR A 134 -14.24 -13.20 -11.98
C TYR A 134 -14.81 -11.99 -12.74
N GLY A 135 -14.67 -12.00 -14.07
CA GLY A 135 -15.15 -10.96 -14.99
C GLY A 135 -14.16 -9.81 -15.22
N VAL A 136 -12.90 -9.93 -14.77
CA VAL A 136 -11.83 -8.98 -15.05
C VAL A 136 -10.74 -9.61 -15.92
N LEU A 137 -9.98 -8.76 -16.62
CA LEU A 137 -8.80 -9.14 -17.39
C LEU A 137 -7.61 -8.36 -16.84
N ARG A 138 -6.57 -9.07 -16.42
CA ARG A 138 -5.34 -8.45 -15.91
C ARG A 138 -4.13 -9.29 -16.30
N TYR A 139 -2.95 -8.66 -16.41
CA TYR A 139 -1.70 -9.42 -16.48
C TYR A 139 -1.21 -9.74 -15.07
N VAL A 140 -0.81 -11.00 -14.87
CA VAL A 140 -0.19 -11.53 -13.65
C VAL A 140 1.16 -12.16 -14.01
N ALA A 141 2.06 -12.28 -13.04
CA ALA A 141 3.32 -12.99 -13.24
C ALA A 141 3.06 -14.51 -13.24
N GLU A 142 3.66 -15.23 -14.19
CA GLU A 142 3.54 -16.68 -14.29
C GLU A 142 4.34 -17.39 -13.20
N ALA A 143 5.53 -16.88 -12.89
CA ALA A 143 6.28 -17.27 -11.71
C ALA A 143 5.81 -16.44 -10.52
N GLU A 144 5.28 -17.08 -9.47
CA GLU A 144 5.23 -16.45 -8.16
C GLU A 144 6.67 -16.26 -7.68
N GLY A 145 7.24 -15.09 -7.98
CA GLY A 145 8.46 -14.61 -7.33
C GLY A 145 8.30 -14.75 -5.83
N GLY A 146 9.39 -15.12 -5.14
CA GLY A 146 9.37 -15.60 -3.75
C GLY A 146 8.40 -14.87 -2.82
N GLY A 147 7.84 -15.60 -1.85
CA GLY A 147 6.73 -15.15 -0.99
C GLY A 147 6.87 -13.72 -0.43
N PRO A 148 5.78 -13.11 0.09
CA PRO A 148 5.65 -11.64 0.23
C PRO A 148 6.47 -11.03 1.39
N VAL A 149 7.78 -11.26 1.42
CA VAL A 149 8.74 -10.86 2.47
C VAL A 149 8.68 -9.35 2.70
N MET A 150 8.66 -8.56 1.61
CA MET A 150 8.55 -7.10 1.70
C MET A 150 7.29 -6.68 2.49
N VAL A 151 6.14 -7.24 2.13
CA VAL A 151 4.86 -6.90 2.76
C VAL A 151 4.84 -7.36 4.23
N ILE A 152 5.39 -8.54 4.53
CA ILE A 152 5.48 -9.06 5.91
C ILE A 152 6.32 -8.13 6.80
N ILE A 153 7.49 -7.68 6.32
CA ILE A 153 8.36 -6.78 7.07
C ILE A 153 7.64 -5.44 7.32
N ILE A 154 7.05 -4.84 6.27
CA ILE A 154 6.33 -3.57 6.39
C ILE A 154 5.14 -3.70 7.34
N ALA A 155 4.33 -4.75 7.18
CA ALA A 155 3.18 -5.00 8.05
C ALA A 155 3.61 -5.18 9.51
N THR A 156 4.69 -5.92 9.77
CA THR A 156 5.21 -6.11 11.12
C THR A 156 5.62 -4.77 11.76
N LEU A 157 6.37 -3.94 11.03
CA LEU A 157 6.80 -2.63 11.51
C LEU A 157 5.61 -1.69 11.76
N LEU A 158 4.64 -1.67 10.86
CA LEU A 158 3.40 -0.89 11.03
C LEU A 158 2.55 -1.42 12.18
N PHE A 159 2.50 -2.74 12.40
CA PHE A 159 1.75 -3.32 13.51
C PHE A 159 2.35 -2.90 14.84
N VAL A 160 3.68 -3.00 14.99
CA VAL A 160 4.40 -2.53 16.18
C VAL A 160 4.17 -1.04 16.41
N ALA A 161 4.27 -0.21 15.37
CA ALA A 161 3.98 1.22 15.47
C ALA A 161 2.51 1.49 15.86
N GLY A 162 1.57 0.71 15.33
CA GLY A 162 0.15 0.76 15.67
C GLY A 162 -0.12 0.37 17.12
N LEU A 163 0.55 -0.65 17.65
CA LEU A 163 0.45 -1.04 19.06
C LEU A 163 1.00 0.06 19.98
N LEU A 164 2.17 0.62 19.65
CA LEU A 164 2.73 1.76 20.40
C LEU A 164 1.76 2.95 20.42
N MET A 165 1.08 3.21 19.30
CA MET A 165 0.01 4.22 19.20
C MET A 165 -1.19 3.88 20.07
N ALA A 166 -1.63 2.62 20.07
CA ALA A 166 -2.74 2.16 20.88
C ALA A 166 -2.45 2.35 22.38
N PHE A 167 -1.24 2.02 22.84
CA PHE A 167 -0.86 2.18 24.24
C PHE A 167 -0.70 3.64 24.66
N LYS A 168 0.01 4.46 23.86
CA LYS A 168 0.36 5.82 24.27
C LYS A 168 -0.71 6.86 23.96
N ARG A 169 -1.43 6.70 22.84
CA ARG A 169 -2.44 7.67 22.36
C ARG A 169 -3.86 7.12 22.43
N ARG A 170 -4.07 5.89 22.92
CA ARG A 170 -5.38 5.21 22.93
C ARG A 170 -6.04 5.16 21.54
N TRP A 171 -5.20 5.09 20.50
CA TRP A 171 -5.63 5.12 19.11
C TRP A 171 -5.29 3.80 18.41
N ILE A 172 -6.27 2.92 18.31
CA ILE A 172 -6.08 1.52 17.88
C ILE A 172 -6.16 1.30 16.36
N TRP A 173 -6.69 2.27 15.61
CA TRP A 173 -7.09 2.08 14.22
C TRP A 173 -5.97 1.59 13.30
N MET A 174 -4.75 2.12 13.45
CA MET A 174 -3.58 1.66 12.70
C MET A 174 -3.27 0.17 12.96
N ALA A 175 -3.31 -0.26 14.22
CA ALA A 175 -3.07 -1.67 14.57
C ALA A 175 -4.17 -2.58 13.99
N LEU A 176 -5.43 -2.15 14.07
CA LEU A 176 -6.56 -2.90 13.50
C LEU A 176 -6.44 -3.04 11.99
N GLY A 177 -6.12 -1.97 11.27
CA GLY A 177 -5.98 -2.02 9.80
C GLY A 177 -4.89 -2.98 9.35
N VAL A 178 -3.75 -3.00 10.05
CA VAL A 178 -2.67 -3.97 9.78
C VAL A 178 -3.08 -5.39 10.15
N ALA A 179 -3.76 -5.60 11.28
CA ALA A 179 -4.23 -6.92 11.70
C ALA A 179 -5.23 -7.50 10.70
N VAL A 180 -6.16 -6.69 10.19
CA VAL A 180 -7.12 -7.10 9.15
C VAL A 180 -6.39 -7.52 7.87
N LEU A 181 -5.35 -6.79 7.45
CA LEU A 181 -4.54 -7.20 6.29
C LEU A 181 -3.85 -8.53 6.51
N PHE A 182 -3.25 -8.75 7.68
CA PHE A 182 -2.53 -9.98 7.98
C PHE A 182 -3.47 -11.18 8.06
N VAL A 183 -4.51 -11.09 8.90
CA VAL A 183 -5.51 -12.15 9.08
C VAL A 183 -6.27 -12.42 7.78
N GLY A 184 -6.67 -11.37 7.07
CA GLY A 184 -7.41 -11.49 5.82
C GLY A 184 -6.63 -12.14 4.69
N ARG A 185 -5.30 -11.97 4.64
CA ARG A 185 -4.43 -12.69 3.68
C ARG A 185 -4.08 -14.11 4.12
N SER A 186 -4.04 -14.39 5.42
CA SER A 186 -3.68 -15.72 5.94
C SER A 186 -4.85 -16.70 5.99
N LEU A 187 -6.09 -16.22 6.10
CA LEU A 187 -7.26 -17.07 6.17
C LEU A 187 -7.90 -17.23 4.78
N PRO A 188 -8.05 -18.48 4.27
CA PRO A 188 -8.80 -18.71 3.05
C PRO A 188 -10.27 -18.37 3.32
N MET A 189 -10.76 -17.33 2.65
CA MET A 189 -12.16 -16.96 2.70
C MET A 189 -12.90 -17.72 1.60
N PRO A 190 -14.09 -18.28 1.86
CA PRO A 190 -14.90 -18.97 0.84
C PRO A 190 -15.61 -17.95 -0.06
N ILE A 191 -14.87 -16.98 -0.58
CA ILE A 191 -15.36 -15.93 -1.46
C ILE A 191 -14.46 -15.98 -2.70
N ASP A 192 -15.06 -16.37 -3.80
CA ASP A 192 -14.43 -16.43 -5.11
C ASP A 192 -14.23 -15.01 -5.67
N SER A 193 -13.18 -14.34 -5.20
CA SER A 193 -12.84 -12.98 -5.63
C SER A 193 -11.33 -12.73 -5.57
N SER A 194 -10.81 -12.20 -6.67
CA SER A 194 -9.42 -11.75 -6.80
C SER A 194 -9.16 -10.38 -6.16
N ALA A 195 -10.22 -9.70 -5.71
CA ALA A 195 -10.17 -8.33 -5.17
C ALA A 195 -9.98 -8.25 -3.64
N LEU A 196 -10.07 -9.38 -2.92
CA LEU A 196 -10.01 -9.40 -1.45
C LEU A 196 -8.74 -8.75 -0.89
N THR A 197 -7.59 -9.06 -1.47
CA THR A 197 -6.31 -8.45 -1.08
C THR A 197 -6.34 -6.93 -1.17
N ASN A 198 -6.93 -6.38 -2.23
CA ASN A 198 -6.99 -4.94 -2.45
C ASN A 198 -8.01 -4.26 -1.51
N ILE A 199 -9.06 -4.98 -1.08
CA ILE A 199 -9.96 -4.53 -0.02
C ILE A 199 -9.20 -4.39 1.30
N TYR A 200 -8.39 -5.39 1.67
CA TYR A 200 -7.60 -5.33 2.90
C TYR A 200 -6.56 -4.21 2.86
N GLU A 201 -5.94 -3.98 1.71
CA GLU A 201 -5.05 -2.84 1.50
C GLU A 201 -5.77 -1.51 1.65
N LEU A 202 -7.01 -1.38 1.14
CA LEU A 202 -7.80 -0.18 1.35
C LEU A 202 -8.07 0.06 2.83
N ILE A 203 -8.42 -0.98 3.58
CA ILE A 203 -8.64 -0.89 5.04
C ILE A 203 -7.37 -0.41 5.75
N LEU A 204 -6.21 -0.95 5.38
CA LEU A 204 -4.92 -0.48 5.90
C LEU A 204 -4.70 1.00 5.57
N ILE A 205 -4.81 1.41 4.31
CA ILE A 205 -4.57 2.80 3.89
C ILE A 205 -5.53 3.77 4.56
N VAL A 206 -6.81 3.41 4.68
CA VAL A 206 -7.82 4.21 5.40
C VAL A 206 -7.46 4.33 6.87
N SER A 207 -7.00 3.27 7.53
CA SER A 207 -6.59 3.31 8.94
C SER A 207 -5.38 4.22 9.16
N LEU A 208 -4.41 4.19 8.25
CA LEU A 208 -3.22 5.06 8.28
C LEU A 208 -3.62 6.52 8.03
N TRP A 209 -4.48 6.75 7.04
CA TRP A 209 -5.04 8.06 6.75
C TRP A 209 -5.78 8.64 7.97
N PHE A 210 -6.63 7.83 8.61
CA PHE A 210 -7.37 8.24 9.80
C PHE A 210 -6.44 8.58 10.97
N THR A 211 -5.38 7.78 11.15
CA THR A 211 -4.34 8.03 12.17
C THR A 211 -3.58 9.33 11.89
N ILE A 212 -3.22 9.60 10.64
CA ILE A 212 -2.56 10.85 10.26
C ILE A 212 -3.48 12.05 10.51
N ARG A 213 -4.77 11.96 10.17
CA ARG A 213 -5.73 13.04 10.40
C ARG A 213 -6.01 13.30 11.88
N HIS A 214 -6.03 12.25 12.70
CA HIS A 214 -6.15 12.40 14.14
C HIS A 214 -4.96 13.21 14.70
N LEU A 215 -3.74 12.87 14.29
CA LEU A 215 -2.53 13.62 14.66
C LEU A 215 -2.46 15.04 14.08
N ASP A 216 -3.12 15.32 12.95
CA ASP A 216 -3.20 16.67 12.38
C ASP A 216 -4.14 17.59 13.18
N ARG A 217 -5.10 17.04 13.94
CA ARG A 217 -6.02 17.84 14.76
C ARG A 217 -5.43 18.21 16.12
N GLU A 218 -4.40 17.51 16.55
CA GLU A 218 -3.76 17.70 17.86
C GLU A 218 -2.56 18.67 17.83
N ASN A 219 -2.10 19.04 16.63
CA ASN A 219 -0.97 19.95 16.40
C ASN A 219 -1.45 21.26 15.76
#